data_AF-E2CV19-F1
#
_entry.id   AF-E2CV19-F1
#
_cell.length_a   1.000
_cell.length_b   1.000
_cell.length_c   1.000
_cell.angle_alpha   90.00
_cell.angle_beta   90.00
_cell.angle_gamma   90.00
#
_symmetry.space_group_name_H-M   'P 1'
#
loop_
_entity.id
_entity.type
_entity.pdbx_description
1 polymer ?
#
loop_
_entity_poly.entity_id
_entity_poly.type
_entity_poly.pdbx_seq_one_letter_code
_entity_poly.pdbx_strand_id
1 'polypeptide(L)' 'EGVTEVQPGDHVIPCYQAECRECKFCKSGKTNLCGKVRAATGVGVMMNDRKSRFSIN' A
#
# COMPACT_ATOMS: atom_id res chain seq x y z
N GLU A 1 3.20 2.53 11.91
CA GLU A 1 3.95 3.76 12.24
C GLU A 1 5.22 3.79 11.39
N GLY A 2 5.84 4.96 11.20
CA GLY A 2 7.09 5.09 10.44
C GLY A 2 6.94 5.52 8.97
N VAL A 3 5.86 6.20 8.59
CA VAL A 3 5.75 6.84 7.27
C VAL A 3 6.66 8.07 7.25
N THR A 4 7.51 8.19 6.23
CA THR A 4 8.46 9.31 6.08
C THR A 4 8.32 10.05 4.74
N GLU A 5 7.61 9.44 3.79
CA GLU A 5 7.52 9.89 2.40
C GLU A 5 6.39 10.89 2.15
N VAL A 6 5.49 11.06 3.12
CA VAL A 6 4.38 12.04 3.08
C VAL A 6 4.20 12.66 4.46
N GLN A 7 3.68 13.89 4.49
CA GLN A 7 3.41 14.65 5.71
C GLN A 7 2.06 15.38 5.64
N PRO A 8 1.51 15.83 6.78
CA PRO A 8 0.27 16.62 6.78
C PRO A 8 0.38 17.87 5.89
N GLY A 9 -0.62 18.06 5.03
CA GLY A 9 -0.68 19.16 4.06
C GLY A 9 -0.30 18.79 2.64
N ASP A 10 0.37 17.65 2.43
CA ASP A 10 0.70 17.18 1.08
C ASP A 10 -0.55 16.83 0.28
N HIS A 11 -0.60 17.26 -0.98
CA HIS A 11 -1.62 16.82 -1.93
C HIS A 11 -1.17 15.51 -2.56
N VAL A 12 -1.97 14.45 -2.40
CA VAL A 12 -1.60 13.09 -2.80
C VAL A 12 -2.67 12.45 -3.68
N ILE A 13 -2.24 11.52 -4.53
CA ILE A 13 -3.12 10.65 -5.32
C ILE A 13 -3.00 9.23 -4.75
N PRO A 14 -4.10 8.64 -4.24
CA PRO A 14 -4.10 7.23 -3.88
C PRO A 14 -4.10 6.36 -5.14
N CYS A 15 -3.09 5.50 -5.26
CA CYS A 15 -2.96 4.55 -6.37
C CYS A 15 -3.36 3.15 -5.92
N TYR A 16 -4.17 2.45 -6.72
CA TYR A 16 -4.56 1.05 -6.42
C TYR A 16 -3.37 0.07 -6.46
N GLN A 17 -2.32 0.40 -7.24
CA GLN A 17 -1.10 -0.39 -7.37
C GLN A 17 0.02 0.25 -6.53
N ALA A 18 0.59 -0.53 -5.62
CA ALA A 18 1.66 -0.07 -4.74
C ALA A 18 3.03 -0.03 -5.44
N GLU A 19 4.00 0.64 -4.82
CA GLU A 19 5.43 0.60 -5.16
C GLU A 19 6.27 0.59 -3.87
N CYS A 20 6.53 -0.60 -3.31
CA CYS A 20 7.22 -0.72 -2.01
C CYS A 20 8.75 -0.56 -2.09
N ARG A 21 9.34 -0.52 -3.30
CA ARG A 21 10.79 -0.41 -3.57
C ARG A 21 11.71 -1.52 -3.02
N GLU A 22 11.19 -2.44 -2.20
CA GLU A 22 11.98 -3.49 -1.56
C GLU A 22 11.76 -4.90 -2.12
N CYS A 23 10.60 -5.17 -2.75
CA CYS A 23 10.26 -6.51 -3.25
C CYS A 23 10.96 -6.82 -4.60
N LYS A 24 11.04 -8.11 -4.96
CA LYS A 24 11.68 -8.56 -6.21
C LYS A 24 11.15 -7.85 -7.47
N PHE A 25 9.86 -7.52 -7.49
CA PHE A 25 9.23 -6.85 -8.63
C PHE A 25 9.67 -5.38 -8.73
N CYS A 26 9.64 -4.64 -7.63
CA CYS A 26 10.08 -3.24 -7.61
C CYS A 26 11.59 -3.11 -7.91
N LYS A 27 12.41 -4.04 -7.41
CA LYS A 27 13.86 -4.08 -7.68
C LYS A 27 14.21 -4.59 -9.09
N SER A 28 13.26 -5.12 -9.84
CA SER A 28 13.54 -5.75 -11.14
C SER A 28 13.91 -4.75 -12.25
N GLY A 29 13.49 -3.49 -12.13
CA GLY A 29 13.61 -2.49 -13.19
C GLY A 29 12.76 -2.79 -14.44
N LYS A 30 11.88 -3.80 -14.41
CA LYS A 30 11.16 -4.32 -15.59
C LYS A 30 9.64 -4.35 -15.44
N THR A 31 9.12 -4.14 -14.24
CA THR A 31 7.68 -4.15 -13.97
C THR A 31 7.31 -3.25 -12.81
N ASN A 32 6.09 -2.71 -12.85
CA ASN A 32 5.46 -1.92 -11.78
C ASN A 32 4.53 -2.77 -10.88
N LEU A 33 4.47 -4.09 -11.07
CA LEU A 33 3.52 -4.98 -10.39
C LEU A 33 3.97 -5.35 -8.97
N CYS A 34 4.05 -4.37 -8.07
CA CYS A 34 4.33 -4.63 -6.66
C CYS A 34 3.29 -5.55 -6.02
N GLY A 35 3.74 -6.58 -5.30
CA GLY A 35 2.89 -7.51 -4.58
C GLY A 35 2.73 -7.24 -3.08
N LYS A 36 3.41 -6.21 -2.53
CA LYS A 36 3.63 -6.04 -1.08
C LYS A 36 2.34 -6.03 -0.26
N VAL A 37 1.29 -5.36 -0.74
CA VAL A 37 0.02 -5.19 0.00
C VAL A 37 -1.16 -5.99 -0.57
N ARG A 38 -0.94 -6.69 -1.70
CA ARG A 38 -2.02 -7.28 -2.52
C ARG A 38 -2.89 -8.29 -1.77
N ALA A 39 -2.31 -9.09 -0.88
CA ALA A 39 -3.05 -10.08 -0.10
C ALA A 39 -4.03 -9.46 0.92
N ALA A 40 -3.88 -8.18 1.26
CA ALA A 40 -4.79 -7.45 2.14
C ALA A 40 -5.83 -6.68 1.32
N THR A 41 -5.36 -5.87 0.37
CA THR A 41 -6.22 -5.01 -0.44
C THR A 41 -7.15 -5.83 -1.34
N GLY A 42 -6.72 -7.00 -1.81
CA GLY A 42 -7.54 -7.90 -2.62
C GLY A 42 -8.76 -8.50 -1.89
N VAL A 43 -8.81 -8.39 -0.56
CA VAL A 43 -9.95 -8.85 0.26
C VAL A 43 -10.52 -7.72 1.14
N GLY A 44 -10.21 -6.47 0.84
CA GLY A 44 -10.81 -5.30 1.48
C GLY A 44 -10.32 -5.01 2.91
N VAL A 45 -9.11 -5.43 3.28
CA VAL A 45 -8.54 -5.17 4.62
C VAL A 45 -7.16 -4.52 4.56
N MET A 46 -6.72 -3.94 5.68
CA MET A 46 -5.38 -3.35 5.81
C MET A 46 -4.33 -4.40 6.17
N MET A 47 -3.11 -4.24 5.66
CA MET A 47 -2.03 -5.23 5.88
C MET A 47 -1.58 -5.32 7.34
N ASN A 48 -1.62 -4.22 8.09
CA ASN A 48 -1.05 -4.15 9.44
C ASN A 48 -1.79 -5.01 10.48
N ASP A 49 -3.10 -5.16 10.34
CA ASP A 49 -3.95 -5.84 11.33
C ASP A 49 -5.05 -6.73 10.73
N ARG A 50 -5.11 -6.84 9.40
CA ARG A 50 -6.12 -7.63 8.68
C ARG A 50 -7.57 -7.21 8.96
N LYS A 51 -7.80 -5.94 9.34
CA LYS A 51 -9.13 -5.38 9.59
C LYS A 51 -9.50 -4.29 8.58
N SER A 52 -10.80 -4.04 8.43
CA SER A 52 -11.34 -2.84 7.77
C SER A 52 -11.08 -1.60 8.64
N ARG A 53 -11.02 -0.42 8.03
CA ARG A 53 -11.05 0.89 8.72
C ARG A 53 -12.44 1.52 8.72
N PHE A 54 -13.42 0.84 8.15
CA PHE A 54 -14.81 1.25 8.10
C PHE A 54 -15.68 0.30 8.94
N SER A 55 -16.62 0.87 9.68
CA SER A 55 -17.65 0.17 10.46
C SER A 55 -18.93 1.01 10.46
N ILE A 56 -20.08 0.35 10.60
CA ILE A 56 -21.39 0.98 10.83
C ILE A 56 -21.90 0.43 12.16
N ASN A 57 -22.44 1.30 13.00
CA ASN A 57 -22.98 0.94 14.32
C ASN A 57 -24.49 0.70 14.25
#